data_AF-A0A1F5N1G0-F1
#
_entry.id   AF-A0A1F5N1G0-F1
#
_cell.length_a   1.000
_cell.length_b   1.000
_cell.length_c   1.000
_cell.angle_alpha   90.00
_cell.angle_beta   90.00
_cell.angle_gamma   90.00
#
_symmetry.space_group_name_H-M   'P 1'
#
loop_
_entity.id
_entity.type
_entity.pdbx_description
1 polymer ?
#
loop_
_entity_poly.entity_id
_entity_poly.type
_entity_poly.pdbx_seq_one_letter_code
_entity_poly.pdbx_strand_id
1 'polypeptide(L)'
;MNKPELAAKTIERITDGKLSIENVDIDMLKEALKLFDPRSSKKNTLFDALVVATAKKLGTTVIFSTDDWYSKLGFTLAVDLFKDDRDFA
;
A
#
# COMPACT_ATOMS: atom_id res chain seq x y z
N MET A 1 19.66 -5.16 -1.05
CA MET A 1 19.94 -5.50 0.36
C MET A 1 18.98 -6.62 0.75
N ASN A 2 19.49 -7.81 1.10
CA ASN A 2 18.67 -8.94 1.54
C ASN A 2 18.70 -8.98 3.08
N LYS A 3 17.53 -8.96 3.74
CA LYS A 3 17.36 -8.92 5.20
C LYS A 3 16.50 -10.09 5.66
N PRO A 4 17.04 -11.33 5.70
CA PRO A 4 16.28 -12.54 6.00
C PRO A 4 15.61 -12.50 7.38
N GLU A 5 16.20 -11.84 8.35
CA GLU A 5 15.66 -11.65 9.69
C GLU A 5 14.36 -10.83 9.69
N LEU A 6 14.24 -9.83 8.80
CA LEU A 6 13.01 -9.08 8.64
C LEU A 6 11.94 -9.93 7.94
N ALA A 7 12.32 -10.70 6.93
CA ALA A 7 11.41 -11.61 6.24
C ALA A 7 10.80 -12.64 7.21
N ALA A 8 11.62 -13.23 8.10
CA ALA A 8 11.17 -14.17 9.11
C ALA A 8 10.15 -13.52 10.08
N LYS A 9 10.41 -12.29 10.56
CA LYS A 9 9.46 -11.55 11.40
C LYS A 9 8.16 -11.21 10.69
N THR A 10 8.21 -10.91 9.39
CA THR A 10 7.00 -10.69 8.59
C THR A 10 6.16 -11.96 8.51
N ILE A 11 6.79 -13.12 8.28
CA ILE A 11 6.11 -14.42 8.25
C ILE A 11 5.44 -14.69 9.61
N GLU A 12 6.17 -14.53 10.72
CA GLU A 12 5.61 -14.71 12.08
C GLU A 12 4.37 -13.84 12.30
N ARG A 13 4.42 -12.56 11.94
CA ARG A 13 3.27 -11.64 12.08
C ARG A 13 2.08 -12.05 11.23
N ILE A 14 2.32 -12.57 10.03
CA ILE A 14 1.26 -13.09 9.15
C ILE A 14 0.63 -14.35 9.79
N THR A 15 1.46 -15.30 10.21
CA THR A 15 1.00 -16.58 10.78
C THR A 15 0.25 -16.37 12.10
N ASP A 16 0.64 -15.38 12.89
CA ASP A 16 -0.04 -14.99 14.14
C ASP A 16 -1.40 -14.29 13.90
N GLY A 17 -1.78 -14.03 12.65
CA GLY A 17 -3.02 -13.30 12.33
C GLY A 17 -3.00 -11.83 12.73
N LYS A 18 -1.81 -11.26 12.98
CA LYS A 18 -1.65 -9.84 13.38
C LYS A 18 -1.77 -8.87 12.20
N LEU A 19 -1.81 -9.39 10.97
CA LEU A 19 -2.01 -8.63 9.76
C LEU A 19 -3.25 -9.14 9.03
N SER A 20 -4.17 -8.23 8.71
CA SER A 20 -5.29 -8.53 7.83
C SER A 20 -4.79 -8.70 6.40
N ILE A 21 -5.07 -9.85 5.79
CA ILE A 21 -4.76 -10.13 4.38
C ILE A 21 -6.06 -10.02 3.59
N GLU A 22 -6.11 -9.04 2.69
CA GLU A 22 -7.24 -8.86 1.80
C GLU A 22 -7.06 -9.69 0.52
N ASN A 23 -8.09 -10.46 0.18
CA ASN A 23 -8.16 -11.12 -1.12
C ASN A 23 -8.55 -10.10 -2.19
N VAL A 24 -7.83 -10.10 -3.31
CA VAL A 24 -8.18 -9.28 -4.48
C VAL A 24 -9.34 -9.95 -5.21
N ASP A 25 -10.50 -9.32 -5.16
CA ASP A 25 -11.67 -9.73 -5.94
C ASP A 25 -11.77 -9.00 -7.30
N ILE A 26 -12.79 -9.38 -8.06
CA ILE A 26 -13.01 -8.84 -9.41
C ILE A 26 -13.34 -7.35 -9.41
N ASP A 27 -14.00 -6.84 -8.37
CA ASP A 27 -14.40 -5.43 -8.31
C ASP A 27 -13.23 -4.54 -7.93
N MET A 28 -12.36 -5.02 -7.03
CA MET A 28 -11.06 -4.41 -6.76
C MET A 28 -10.19 -4.37 -8.01
N LEU A 29 -10.13 -5.47 -8.77
CA LEU A 29 -9.36 -5.52 -10.00
C LEU A 29 -9.90 -4.55 -11.06
N LYS A 30 -11.23 -4.47 -11.24
CA LYS A 30 -11.85 -3.50 -12.16
C LYS A 30 -11.53 -2.06 -11.78
N GLU A 31 -11.54 -1.74 -10.48
CA GLU A 31 -11.21 -0.40 -10.01
C GLU A 31 -9.72 -0.08 -10.21
N ALA A 32 -8.83 -1.03 -9.95
CA ALA A 32 -7.40 -0.88 -10.23
C ALA A 32 -7.12 -0.65 -11.72
N LEU A 33 -7.81 -1.36 -12.62
CA LEU A 33 -7.66 -1.21 -14.07
C LEU A 33 -8.11 0.16 -14.60
N LYS A 34 -8.94 0.91 -13.87
CA LYS A 34 -9.27 2.31 -14.23
C LYS A 34 -8.12 3.27 -13.96
N LEU A 35 -7.26 2.94 -12.99
CA LEU A 35 -6.13 3.76 -12.56
C LEU A 35 -4.84 3.39 -13.29
N PHE A 36 -4.72 2.14 -13.70
CA PHE A 36 -3.54 1.62 -14.39
C PHE A 36 -3.60 1.91 -15.90
N ASP A 37 -2.68 2.72 -16.40
CA ASP A 37 -2.45 2.87 -17.84
C ASP A 37 -1.13 2.19 -18.24
N PRO A 38 -1.18 1.05 -18.96
CA PRO A 38 0.03 0.32 -19.38
C PRO A 38 0.88 1.09 -20.40
N ARG A 39 0.35 2.19 -20.97
CA ARG A 39 1.08 3.06 -21.92
C ARG A 39 1.74 4.25 -21.24
N SER A 40 1.43 4.48 -19.96
CA SER A 40 2.04 5.55 -19.16
C SER A 40 3.44 5.15 -18.64
N SER A 41 4.13 6.09 -17.98
CA SER A 41 5.48 5.84 -17.45
C SER A 41 5.51 4.62 -16.52
N LYS A 42 6.64 3.91 -16.45
CA LYS A 42 6.86 2.69 -15.61
C LYS A 42 6.58 2.85 -14.11
N LYS A 43 6.20 4.04 -13.63
CA LYS A 43 6.20 4.39 -12.20
C LYS A 43 4.96 3.93 -11.43
N ASN A 44 3.85 3.56 -12.09
CA ASN A 44 2.63 3.13 -11.39
C ASN A 44 2.17 1.78 -11.92
N THR A 45 2.48 0.70 -11.18
CA THR A 45 2.16 -0.66 -11.61
C THR A 45 0.70 -1.01 -11.32
N LEU A 46 0.22 -2.12 -11.89
CA LEU A 46 -1.09 -2.66 -11.53
C LEU A 46 -1.18 -2.99 -10.03
N PHE A 47 -0.07 -3.37 -9.38
CA PHE A 47 -0.05 -3.62 -7.94
C PHE A 47 -0.28 -2.34 -7.13
N ASP A 48 0.30 -1.22 -7.56
CA ASP A 48 0.05 0.07 -6.92
C ASP A 48 -1.43 0.48 -7.05
N ALA A 49 -2.00 0.27 -8.24
CA ALA A 49 -3.44 0.50 -8.47
C ALA A 49 -4.34 -0.42 -7.62
N LEU A 50 -3.91 -1.67 -7.38
CA LEU A 50 -4.61 -2.59 -6.48
C LEU A 50 -4.56 -2.11 -5.03
N VAL A 51 -3.43 -1.57 -4.55
CA VAL A 51 -3.36 -0.96 -3.22
C VAL A 51 -4.38 0.16 -3.07
N VAL A 52 -4.53 1.03 -4.09
CA VAL A 52 -5.55 2.08 -4.10
C VAL A 52 -6.97 1.51 -4.06
N ALA A 53 -7.25 0.48 -4.87
CA ALA A 53 -8.56 -0.17 -4.90
C ALA A 53 -8.90 -0.83 -3.54
N THR A 54 -7.93 -1.50 -2.92
CA THR A 54 -8.07 -2.05 -1.55
C THR A 54 -8.35 -0.96 -0.54
N ALA A 55 -7.60 0.14 -0.57
CA ALA A 55 -7.79 1.25 0.35
C ALA A 55 -9.19 1.86 0.25
N LYS A 56 -9.68 2.07 -0.98
CA LYS A 56 -11.07 2.51 -1.24
C LYS A 56 -12.09 1.53 -0.69
N LYS A 57 -11.93 0.22 -0.93
CA LYS A 57 -12.84 -0.82 -0.44
C LYS A 57 -12.91 -0.86 1.08
N LEU A 58 -11.77 -0.68 1.75
CA LEU A 58 -11.67 -0.63 3.21
C LEU A 58 -12.09 0.73 3.81
N GLY A 59 -12.36 1.74 2.98
CA GLY A 59 -12.70 3.08 3.44
C GLY A 59 -11.57 3.81 4.16
N THR A 60 -10.30 3.41 3.94
CA THR A 60 -9.14 4.08 4.54
C THR A 60 -8.60 5.17 3.62
N THR A 61 -8.09 6.24 4.22
CA THR A 61 -7.39 7.33 3.52
C THR A 61 -5.88 7.26 3.71
N VAL A 62 -5.37 6.26 4.42
CA VAL A 62 -3.94 6.12 4.76
C VAL A 62 -3.34 4.91 4.06
N ILE A 63 -2.16 5.09 3.45
CA ILE A 63 -1.39 4.04 2.79
C ILE A 63 0.02 3.97 3.37
N PHE A 64 0.48 2.77 3.74
CA PHE A 64 1.86 2.54 4.11
C PHE A 64 2.71 2.35 2.85
N SER A 65 3.33 3.43 2.39
CA SER A 65 4.23 3.46 1.24
C SER A 65 5.18 4.65 1.32
N THR A 66 6.24 4.63 0.51
CA THR A 66 7.15 5.77 0.29
C THR A 66 6.95 6.42 -1.08
N ASP A 67 6.00 5.93 -1.88
CA ASP A 67 5.72 6.46 -3.22
C ASP A 67 4.75 7.65 -3.14
N ASP A 68 5.10 8.76 -3.78
CA ASP A 68 4.32 10.00 -3.77
C ASP A 68 3.06 9.94 -4.66
N TRP A 69 2.94 8.91 -5.49
CA TRP A 69 1.81 8.75 -6.40
C TRP A 69 0.48 8.61 -5.64
N TYR A 70 0.48 7.90 -4.50
CA TYR A 70 -0.70 7.74 -3.66
C TYR A 70 -1.22 9.08 -3.12
N SER A 71 -0.32 10.01 -2.78
CA SER A 71 -0.70 11.35 -2.31
C SER A 71 -1.38 12.18 -3.40
N LYS A 72 -0.96 12.01 -4.66
CA LYS A 72 -1.61 12.67 -5.82
C LYS A 72 -3.04 12.18 -6.05
N LEU A 73 -3.39 11.00 -5.52
CA LEU A 73 -4.73 10.42 -5.55
C LEU A 73 -5.57 10.75 -4.30
N GLY A 74 -5.04 11.57 -3.37
CA GLY A 74 -5.74 12.02 -2.18
C GLY A 74 -5.54 11.15 -0.93
N PHE A 75 -4.61 10.19 -0.95
CA PHE A 75 -4.24 9.41 0.23
C PHE A 75 -3.17 10.12 1.06
N THR A 76 -3.13 9.84 2.35
CA THR A 76 -2.03 10.24 3.25
C THR A 76 -1.04 9.09 3.37
N LEU A 77 0.26 9.33 3.21
CA LEU A 77 1.25 8.30 3.46
C LEU A 77 1.47 8.14 4.96
N ALA A 78 1.60 6.91 5.43
CA ALA A 78 1.81 6.63 6.85
C ALA A 78 3.03 7.36 7.42
N VAL A 79 4.11 7.50 6.63
CA VAL A 79 5.31 8.27 7.04
C VAL A 79 5.00 9.72 7.35
N ASP A 80 3.99 10.32 6.71
CA ASP A 80 3.61 11.71 6.93
C ASP A 80 2.82 11.89 8.24
N LEU A 81 2.17 10.83 8.73
CA LEU A 81 1.46 10.86 10.03
C LEU A 81 2.41 10.99 11.22
N PHE A 82 3.65 10.51 11.07
CA PHE A 82 4.65 10.52 12.14
C PHE A 82 5.62 11.70 12.05
N LYS A 83 5.42 12.64 11.12
CA LYS A 83 6.29 13.82 10.96
C LYS A 83 6.01 14.94 11.96
N ASP A 84 4.82 14.97 12.57
CA ASP A 84 4.47 15.97 13.60
C ASP A 84 4.96 15.56 15.00
N ASP A 85 5.21 14.27 15.24
CA ASP A 85 5.85 13.77 16.44
C ASP A 85 7.37 13.77 16.25
N ARG A 86 8.00 14.86 16.71
CA ARG A 86 9.45 14.96 16.92
C ARG A 86 9.91 13.94 17.98
N ASP A 87 9.98 12.65 17.67
CA ASP A 87 10.53 11.62 18.58
C ASP A 87 11.02 10.34 17.88
N PHE A 88 11.54 10.46 16.65
CA PHE A 88 12.36 9.40 16.05
C PHE A 88 13.71 9.96 15.58
N ALA A 89 14.50 10.39 16.55
CA ALA A 89 15.95 10.59 16.45
C ALA A 89 16.68 9.47 17.20
#